data_AF-A0A2D7FP57-F1
#
_entry.id   AF-A0A2D7FP57-F1
#
_cell.length_a   1.000
_cell.length_b   1.000
_cell.length_c   1.000
_cell.angle_alpha   90.00
_cell.angle_beta   90.00
_cell.angle_gamma   90.00
#
_symmetry.space_group_name_H-M   'P 1'
#
loop_
_entity.id
_entity.type
_entity.pdbx_description
1 polymer ?
#
loop_
_entity_poly.entity_id
_entity_poly.type
_entity_poly.pdbx_seq_one_letter_code
_entity_poly.pdbx_strand_id
1 'polypeptide(L)' 'MADDAQQPERITVLAEEFTPAAMEFHRRNMSARGYRMEGQITPRRYMMIDGPGEPTDLFDGKEYFAVTFVRKDDE' A
#
# COMPACT_ATOMS: atom_id res chain seq x y z
N MET A 1 -27.21 -2.19 15.75
CA MET A 1 -26.81 -1.98 14.35
C MET A 1 -25.37 -1.50 14.40
N ALA A 2 -24.41 -2.22 13.80
CA ALA A 2 -23.04 -1.71 13.73
C ALA A 2 -23.01 -0.68 12.61
N ASP A 3 -22.63 0.55 12.95
CA ASP A 3 -22.39 1.63 12.00
C ASP A 3 -21.58 1.11 10.81
N ASP A 4 -22.17 1.22 9.62
CA ASP A 4 -21.49 1.04 8.34
C ASP A 4 -20.56 2.25 8.13
N ALA A 5 -19.57 2.37 9.01
CA ALA A 5 -18.49 3.34 8.87
C ALA A 5 -17.68 2.86 7.66
N GLN A 6 -18.02 3.40 6.49
CA GLN A 6 -17.35 3.10 5.24
C GLN A 6 -15.85 3.30 5.46
N GLN A 7 -15.09 2.20 5.42
CA GLN A 7 -13.66 2.28 5.69
C GLN A 7 -13.00 3.11 4.59
N PRO A 8 -12.05 4.00 4.94
CA PRO A 8 -11.43 4.85 3.94
C PRO A 8 -10.67 3.99 2.92
N GLU A 9 -10.79 4.37 1.66
CA GLU A 9 -10.15 3.66 0.55
C GLU A 9 -8.63 3.67 0.69
N ARG A 10 -7.98 2.52 0.47
CA ARG A 10 -6.52 2.37 0.57
C ARG A 10 -5.93 1.81 -0.71
N ILE A 11 -4.78 2.35 -1.09
CA ILE A 11 -3.97 1.88 -2.22
C ILE A 11 -2.56 1.65 -1.72
N THR A 12 -2.02 0.45 -1.92
CA THR A 12 -0.61 0.14 -1.67
C THR A 12 0.15 0.05 -2.97
N VAL A 13 1.22 0.83 -3.10
CA VAL A 13 2.14 0.78 -4.23
C VAL A 13 3.36 -0.05 -3.82
N LEU A 14 3.76 -0.99 -4.67
CA LEU A 14 4.96 -1.81 -4.51
C LEU A 14 6.01 -1.36 -5.52
N ALA A 15 7.25 -1.22 -5.07
CA ALA A 15 8.39 -0.87 -5.92
C ALA A 15 9.64 -1.67 -5.55
N GLU A 16 10.39 -2.11 -6.56
CA GLU A 16 11.65 -2.85 -6.38
C GLU A 16 12.75 -1.95 -5.79
N GLU A 17 12.80 -0.70 -6.25
CA GLU A 17 13.74 0.31 -5.76
C GLU A 17 13.00 1.58 -5.34
N PHE A 18 13.50 2.22 -4.28
CA PHE A 18 12.84 3.36 -3.69
C PHE A 18 13.79 4.53 -3.51
N THR A 19 13.63 5.54 -4.37
CA THR A 19 14.41 6.78 -4.28
C THR A 19 13.57 7.92 -3.70
N PRO A 20 14.18 8.89 -3.00
CA PRO A 20 13.47 10.05 -2.48
C PRO A 20 12.70 10.85 -3.56
N ALA A 21 13.26 10.94 -4.79
CA ALA A 21 12.66 11.66 -5.90
C ALA A 21 11.41 10.96 -6.46
N ALA A 22 11.49 9.64 -6.70
CA ALA A 22 10.33 8.85 -7.12
C ALA A 22 9.22 8.91 -6.07
N MET A 23 9.61 8.95 -4.79
CA MET A 23 8.67 9.11 -3.69
C MET A 23 7.96 10.44 -3.64
N GLU A 24 8.70 11.52 -3.80
CA GLU A 24 8.07 12.82 -3.80
C GLU A 24 7.10 12.96 -4.98
N PHE A 25 7.45 12.42 -6.15
CA PHE A 25 6.56 12.39 -7.31
C PHE A 25 5.26 11.60 -7.02
N HIS A 26 5.36 10.37 -6.53
CA HIS A 26 4.17 9.57 -6.18
C HIS A 26 3.34 10.20 -5.06
N ARG A 27 3.99 10.74 -4.02
CA ARG A 27 3.31 11.45 -2.93
C ARG A 27 2.51 12.63 -3.47
N ARG A 28 3.11 13.49 -4.31
CA ARG A 28 2.43 14.65 -4.90
C ARG A 28 1.24 14.22 -5.76
N ASN A 29 1.42 13.20 -6.60
CA ASN A 29 0.34 12.68 -7.45
C ASN A 29 -0.82 12.09 -6.64
N MET A 30 -0.52 11.31 -5.60
CA MET A 30 -1.54 10.71 -4.73
C MET A 30 -2.24 11.78 -3.87
N SER A 31 -1.52 12.80 -3.39
CA SER A 31 -2.12 13.94 -2.70
C SER A 31 -3.04 14.77 -3.59
N ALA A 32 -2.70 14.97 -4.87
CA ALA A 32 -3.60 15.62 -5.84
C ALA A 32 -4.90 14.82 -6.06
N ARG A 33 -4.87 13.50 -5.82
CA ARG A 33 -6.03 12.60 -5.89
C ARG A 33 -6.77 12.45 -4.55
N GLY A 34 -6.41 13.24 -3.53
CA GLY A 34 -7.06 13.21 -2.21
C GLY A 34 -6.51 12.15 -1.25
N TYR A 35 -5.41 11.47 -1.57
CA TYR A 35 -4.79 10.49 -0.68
C TYR A 35 -3.65 11.08 0.15
N ARG A 36 -3.49 10.56 1.36
CA ARG A 36 -2.31 10.79 2.20
C ARG A 36 -1.57 9.48 2.43
N MET A 37 -0.27 9.57 2.64
CA MET A 37 0.55 8.41 2.99
C MET A 37 0.19 7.90 4.39
N GLU A 38 0.00 6.59 4.52
CA GLU A 38 -0.29 5.87 5.76
C GLU A 38 0.93 5.00 6.12
N GLY A 39 1.59 5.32 7.24
CA GLY A 39 2.71 4.54 7.76
C GLY A 39 4.08 4.81 7.11
N GLN A 40 5.02 3.91 7.35
CA GLN A 40 6.40 3.99 6.88
C GLN A 40 6.63 3.11 5.65
N ILE A 41 7.56 3.51 4.80
CA ILE A 41 8.06 2.66 3.71
C ILE A 41 8.99 1.63 4.29
N THR A 42 8.68 0.36 4.06
CA THR A 42 9.52 -0.76 4.54
C THR A 42 9.67 -1.79 3.43
N PRO A 43 10.88 -2.37 3.24
CA PRO A 43 11.05 -3.53 2.39
C PRO A 43 10.33 -4.72 3.02
N ARG A 44 9.59 -5.47 2.21
CA ARG A 44 8.82 -6.63 2.66
C ARG A 44 8.81 -7.71 1.57
N ARG A 45 8.89 -8.97 1.99
CA ARG A 45 8.52 -10.13 1.17
C ARG A 45 7.03 -10.39 1.32
N TYR A 46 6.35 -10.71 0.22
CA TYR A 46 4.90 -10.93 0.21
C TYR A 46 4.62 -12.41 -0.02
N MET A 47 3.60 -12.91 0.68
CA MET A 47 3.12 -14.27 0.51
C MET A 47 1.60 -14.26 0.38
N MET A 48 1.06 -15.24 -0.34
CA MET A 48 -0.37 -15.41 -0.57
C MET A 48 -0.80 -16.80 -0.11
N ILE A 49 -1.92 -16.85 0.61
CA ILE A 49 -2.61 -18.10 0.94
C ILE A 49 -3.83 -18.16 0.03
N ASP A 50 -3.91 -19.18 -0.83
CA ASP A 50 -5.11 -19.47 -1.63
C ASP A 50 -5.71 -20.80 -1.15
N GLY A 51 -6.70 -20.71 -0.26
CA GLY A 51 -7.38 -21.87 0.33
C GLY A 51 -6.61 -22.57 1.46
N PRO A 52 -6.98 -23.83 1.78
CA PRO A 52 -6.32 -24.60 2.83
C PRO A 52 -4.97 -25.13 2.33
N GLY A 53 -3.90 -24.38 2.60
CA GLY A 53 -2.53 -24.73 2.22
C GLY A 53 -1.48 -23.81 2.86
N GLU A 54 -0.21 -24.10 2.59
CA GLU A 54 0.89 -23.24 3.02
C GLU A 54 0.92 -21.94 2.17
N PRO A 55 1.28 -20.79 2.76
CA PRO A 55 1.48 -19.55 2.02
C PRO A 55 2.55 -19.74 0.93
N THR A 56 2.24 -19.26 -0.27
CA THR A 56 3.18 -19.24 -1.39
C THR A 56 3.79 -17.86 -1.54
N ASP A 57 5.06 -17.79 -1.92
CA ASP A 57 5.71 -16.53 -2.21
C ASP A 57 5.07 -15.81 -3.39
N LEU A 58 4.88 -14.50 -3.22
CA LEU A 58 4.63 -13.60 -4.34
C LEU A 58 5.94 -13.02 -4.83
N PHE A 59 5.97 -12.67 -6.11
CA PHE A 59 7.11 -12.00 -6.76
C PHE A 59 8.44 -12.77 -6.62
N ASP A 60 8.37 -14.10 -6.75
CA ASP A 60 9.53 -15.01 -6.63
C ASP A 60 10.28 -14.89 -5.29
N GLY A 61 9.58 -14.44 -4.23
CA GLY A 61 10.15 -14.24 -2.90
C GLY A 61 11.04 -13.01 -2.77
N LYS A 62 11.05 -12.11 -3.76
CA LYS A 62 11.79 -10.84 -3.71
C LYS A 62 11.13 -9.85 -2.76
N GLU A 63 11.96 -8.97 -2.20
CA GLU A 63 11.49 -7.87 -1.36
C GLU A 63 11.06 -6.69 -2.23
N TYR A 64 9.95 -6.06 -1.86
CA TYR A 64 9.47 -4.81 -2.43
C TYR A 64 9.24 -3.79 -1.33
N PHE A 65 9.51 -2.53 -1.63
CA PHE A 65 9.12 -1.41 -0.79
C PHE A 65 7.62 -1.17 -0.95
N ALA A 66 6.87 -1.31 0.15
CA ALA A 66 5.46 -0.90 0.19
C ALA A 66 5.31 0.52 0.70
N VAL A 67 4.43 1.26 0.03
CA VAL A 67 3.83 2.48 0.56
C VAL A 67 2.32 2.41 0.44
N THR A 68 1.62 2.62 1.54
CA THR A 68 0.16 2.68 1.56
C THR A 68 -0.30 4.12 1.57
N PHE A 69 -1.34 4.40 0.79
CA PHE A 69 -2.01 5.68 0.71
C PHE A 69 -3.48 5.47 1.09
N VAL A 70 -3.98 6.30 2.00
CA VAL A 70 -5.38 6.30 2.43
C VAL A 70 -6.06 7.55 1.90
N ARG A 71 -7.26 7.40 1.30
CA ARG A 71 -8.05 8.54 0.85
C ARG A 71 -8.50 9.31 2.08
N LYS A 72 -8.35 10.62 2.07
CA LYS A 72 -9.09 11.45 3.03
C LYS A 72 -10.55 11.36 2.60
N ASP A 73 -11.39 10.76 3.41
CA ASP A 73 -12.82 11.02 3.30
C ASP A 73 -13.03 12.51 3.59
N ASP A 74 -13.76 13.17 2.68
CA ASP A 74 -14.30 14.49 2.92
C ASP A 74 -15.41 14.28 3.96
N GLU A 75 -15.13 14.55 5.24
CA GLU A 75 -16.18 14.72 6.26
C GLU A 75 -17.01 15.96 5.96
#